data_AF-A0A9R0WH54-F1
#
_entry.id   AF-A0A9R0WH54-F1
#
_cell.length_a   1.000
_cell.length_b   1.000
_cell.length_c   1.000
_cell.angle_alpha   90.00
_cell.angle_beta   90.00
_cell.angle_gamma   90.00
#
_symmetry.space_group_name_H-M   'P 1'
#
loop_
_entity.id
_entity.type
_entity.pdbx_description
1 polymer ?
#
loop_
_entity_poly.entity_id
_entity_poly.type
_entity_poly.pdbx_seq_one_letter_code
_entity_poly.pdbx_strand_id
1 'polypeptide(L)'
;MLPYATAAEAEAALGRAMTRAEAAWLCYSASMPDHLLYCHNVAILLLLYTLAPLPLALLELRARAAPDGVAAAVMRPSTYKLQPRAHLSPAAFLRCYLDTGRVLLLTVGTLSLVSYPAVKMVGIRTGLPLPSAGEVAAQMLVYLLVEDYLGYWIHRLLHTRWGYDNIHRVHHEFTAPFGYAAPYAHWAEVLILGVPAFTGPAIVPCHMTTLWLWFVLRHLEAIDIHSGSTFHSTRQSLSHSMEGPNTMTTITV
;
A
#
# COMPACT_ATOMS: atom_id res chain seq x y z
N MET A 1 0.81 -9.54 24.29
CA MET A 1 -0.33 -10.46 24.43
C MET A 1 -1.35 -9.76 25.28
N LEU A 2 -2.63 -9.96 24.98
CA LEU A 2 -3.71 -9.47 25.84
C LEU A 2 -3.55 -10.08 27.24
N PRO A 3 -3.70 -9.30 28.32
CA PRO A 3 -3.51 -9.81 29.68
C PRO A 3 -4.72 -10.60 30.20
N TYR A 4 -5.72 -10.87 29.36
CA TYR A 4 -7.00 -11.46 29.76
C TYR A 4 -7.06 -12.93 29.37
N ALA A 5 -7.27 -13.80 30.36
CA ALA A 5 -7.47 -15.24 30.16
C ALA A 5 -8.93 -15.57 29.84
N THR A 6 -9.87 -14.71 30.21
CA THR A 6 -11.32 -14.92 29.99
C THR A 6 -12.05 -13.66 29.52
N ALA A 7 -13.22 -13.85 28.90
CA ALA A 7 -14.10 -12.74 28.53
C ALA A 7 -14.56 -11.92 29.76
N ALA A 8 -14.81 -12.60 30.88
CA ALA A 8 -15.22 -11.95 32.13
C ALA A 8 -14.12 -11.03 32.68
N GLU A 9 -12.85 -11.44 32.63
CA GLU A 9 -11.71 -10.59 33.03
C GLU A 9 -11.58 -9.37 32.12
N ALA A 10 -11.75 -9.55 30.80
CA ALA A 10 -11.70 -8.46 29.84
C ALA A 10 -12.82 -7.45 30.09
N GLU A 11 -14.06 -7.91 30.33
CA GLU A 11 -15.21 -7.04 30.64
C GLU A 11 -15.06 -6.33 31.99
N ALA A 12 -14.53 -7.02 32.99
CA ALA A 12 -14.21 -6.42 34.28
C ALA A 12 -13.18 -5.29 34.15
N ALA A 13 -12.12 -5.51 33.35
CA ALA A 13 -11.10 -4.50 33.09
C ALA A 13 -11.63 -3.31 32.25
N LEU A 14 -12.57 -3.55 31.34
CA LEU A 14 -13.24 -2.51 30.56
C LEU A 14 -14.26 -1.70 31.37
N GLY A 15 -14.75 -2.24 32.49
CA GLY A 15 -15.85 -1.65 33.27
C GLY A 15 -17.20 -1.67 32.53
N ARG A 16 -17.31 -2.47 31.45
CA ARG A 16 -18.51 -2.63 30.63
C ARG A 16 -18.47 -3.96 29.87
N ALA A 17 -19.62 -4.40 29.39
CA ALA A 17 -19.69 -5.51 28.45
C ALA A 17 -18.89 -5.20 27.17
N MET A 18 -18.27 -6.24 26.61
CA MET A 18 -17.55 -6.13 25.34
C MET A 18 -18.55 -5.98 24.19
N THR A 19 -18.16 -5.19 23.19
CA THR A 19 -18.84 -5.22 21.90
C THR A 19 -18.56 -6.54 21.17
N ARG A 20 -19.38 -6.88 20.17
CA ARG A 20 -19.15 -8.08 19.32
C ARG A 20 -17.78 -8.05 18.64
N ALA A 21 -17.32 -6.88 18.23
CA ALA A 21 -16.00 -6.71 17.60
C ALA A 21 -14.87 -6.96 18.60
N GLU A 22 -14.99 -6.46 19.83
CA GLU A 22 -14.00 -6.70 20.89
C GLU A 22 -13.95 -8.18 21.31
N ALA A 23 -15.10 -8.84 21.42
CA ALA A 23 -15.15 -10.27 21.69
C ALA A 23 -14.51 -11.10 20.56
N ALA A 24 -14.77 -10.73 19.29
CA ALA A 24 -14.14 -11.38 18.15
C ALA A 24 -12.62 -11.15 18.13
N TRP A 25 -12.17 -9.92 18.42
CA TRP A 25 -10.74 -9.59 18.52
C TRP A 25 -10.07 -10.37 19.64
N LEU A 26 -10.67 -10.42 20.84
CA LEU A 26 -10.15 -11.20 21.96
C LEU A 26 -10.02 -12.68 21.59
N CYS A 27 -11.06 -13.28 21.01
CA CYS A 27 -11.04 -14.69 20.58
C CYS A 27 -9.92 -14.97 19.58
N TYR A 28 -9.71 -14.06 18.63
CA TYR A 28 -8.67 -14.22 17.60
C TYR A 28 -7.24 -13.97 18.11
N SER A 29 -7.05 -13.00 19.01
CA SER A 29 -5.72 -12.49 19.39
C SER A 29 -5.22 -12.96 20.75
N ALA A 30 -6.07 -13.50 21.64
CA ALA A 30 -5.69 -13.82 23.02
C ALA A 30 -4.49 -14.77 23.14
N SER A 31 -4.42 -15.80 22.31
CA SER A 31 -3.31 -16.77 22.30
C SER A 31 -2.17 -16.40 21.35
N MET A 32 -2.30 -15.30 20.61
CA MET A 32 -1.33 -14.91 19.60
C MET A 32 -0.28 -13.96 20.17
N PRO A 33 1.02 -14.26 20.02
CA PRO A 33 2.07 -13.28 20.28
C PRO A 33 1.87 -12.03 19.42
N ASP A 34 2.02 -10.86 20.04
CA ASP A 34 1.85 -9.56 19.35
C ASP A 34 2.75 -9.39 18.12
N HIS A 35 3.95 -10.00 18.11
CA HIS A 35 4.84 -9.96 16.95
C HIS A 35 4.26 -10.74 15.76
N LEU A 36 3.50 -11.81 15.99
CA LEU A 36 2.81 -12.52 14.92
C LEU A 36 1.65 -11.67 14.39
N LEU A 37 0.88 -11.01 15.26
CA LEU A 37 -0.13 -10.03 14.84
C LEU A 37 0.51 -8.93 13.97
N TYR A 38 1.67 -8.41 14.37
CA TYR A 38 2.39 -7.45 13.53
C TYR A 38 2.82 -8.03 12.17
N CYS A 39 3.28 -9.28 12.13
CA CYS A 39 3.65 -9.96 10.88
C CYS A 39 2.45 -10.21 9.93
N HIS A 40 1.20 -10.10 10.40
CA HIS A 40 0.04 -10.16 9.49
C HIS A 40 0.07 -9.04 8.44
N ASN A 41 0.77 -7.93 8.69
CA ASN A 41 1.00 -6.91 7.66
C ASN A 41 1.62 -7.49 6.38
N VAL A 42 2.52 -8.46 6.48
CA VAL A 42 3.15 -9.11 5.32
C VAL A 42 2.13 -9.95 4.56
N ALA A 43 1.31 -10.72 5.28
CA ALA A 43 0.27 -11.54 4.66
C ALA A 43 -0.80 -10.67 4.00
N ILE A 44 -1.27 -9.61 4.68
CA ILE A 44 -2.22 -8.64 4.13
C ILE A 44 -1.65 -7.99 2.87
N LEU A 45 -0.40 -7.53 2.92
CA LEU A 45 0.27 -6.91 1.78
C LEU A 45 0.33 -7.86 0.57
N LEU A 46 0.78 -9.10 0.76
CA LEU A 46 0.87 -10.08 -0.33
C LEU A 46 -0.50 -10.47 -0.87
N LEU A 47 -1.51 -10.63 -0.01
CA LEU A 47 -2.88 -10.93 -0.42
C LEU A 47 -3.48 -9.78 -1.23
N LEU A 48 -3.33 -8.54 -0.78
CA LEU A 48 -3.82 -7.37 -1.53
C LEU A 48 -3.06 -7.20 -2.85
N TYR A 49 -1.74 -7.37 -2.83
CA TYR A 49 -0.92 -7.33 -4.03
C TYR A 49 -1.40 -8.32 -5.08
N THR A 50 -1.73 -9.54 -4.66
CA THR A 50 -2.25 -10.58 -5.57
C THR A 50 -3.71 -10.34 -5.98
N LEU A 51 -4.58 -9.88 -5.08
CA LEU A 51 -6.02 -9.89 -5.35
C LEU A 51 -6.54 -8.57 -5.93
N ALA A 52 -6.02 -7.42 -5.49
CA ALA A 52 -6.59 -6.13 -5.86
C ALA A 52 -6.38 -5.78 -7.35
N PRO A 53 -5.21 -5.99 -7.98
CA PRO A 53 -5.04 -5.71 -9.40
C PRO A 53 -5.56 -6.85 -10.31
N LEU A 54 -5.88 -8.03 -9.76
CA LEU A 54 -6.23 -9.22 -10.53
C LEU A 54 -7.44 -9.06 -11.46
N PRO A 55 -8.57 -8.45 -11.04
CA PRO A 55 -9.70 -8.26 -11.93
C PRO A 55 -9.31 -7.47 -13.18
N LEU A 56 -8.67 -6.31 -13.01
CA LEU A 56 -8.24 -5.47 -14.13
C LEU A 56 -7.21 -6.16 -15.02
N ALA A 57 -6.27 -6.89 -14.42
CA ALA A 57 -5.30 -7.68 -15.17
C ALA A 57 -5.93 -8.78 -16.04
N LEU A 58 -6.91 -9.51 -15.49
CA LEU A 58 -7.62 -10.55 -16.24
C LEU A 58 -8.42 -9.94 -17.40
N LEU A 59 -9.03 -8.77 -17.20
CA LEU A 59 -9.70 -8.06 -18.29
C LEU A 59 -8.71 -7.64 -19.37
N GLU A 60 -7.52 -7.15 -19.01
CA GLU A 60 -6.50 -6.77 -19.99
C GLU A 60 -5.95 -7.96 -20.78
N LEU A 61 -5.68 -9.09 -20.12
CA LEU A 61 -5.24 -10.32 -20.78
C LEU A 61 -6.32 -10.88 -21.73
N ARG A 62 -7.60 -10.83 -21.31
CA ARG A 62 -8.72 -11.25 -22.16
C ARG A 62 -8.95 -10.33 -23.35
N ALA A 63 -8.87 -9.01 -23.15
CA ALA A 63 -9.05 -8.03 -24.22
C ALA A 63 -8.03 -8.21 -25.35
N ARG A 64 -6.82 -8.69 -25.04
CA ARG A 64 -5.78 -8.99 -26.05
C ARG A 64 -5.96 -10.31 -26.77
N ALA A 65 -6.53 -11.31 -26.09
CA ALA A 65 -6.79 -12.62 -26.68
C ALA A 65 -8.03 -12.60 -27.59
N ALA A 66 -8.86 -11.55 -27.51
CA ALA A 66 -10.06 -11.39 -28.31
C ALA A 66 -9.71 -10.97 -29.76
N PRO A 67 -10.41 -11.52 -30.78
CA PRO A 67 -10.24 -11.10 -32.18
C PRO A 67 -10.55 -9.60 -32.35
N ASP A 68 -9.87 -8.95 -33.30
CA ASP A 68 -9.86 -7.49 -33.52
C ASP A 68 -11.25 -6.82 -33.68
N GLY A 69 -12.33 -7.59 -33.90
CA GLY A 69 -13.71 -7.10 -33.96
C GLY A 69 -14.54 -7.22 -32.68
N VAL A 70 -14.22 -8.13 -31.76
CA VAL A 70 -15.01 -8.40 -30.53
C VAL A 70 -14.47 -7.60 -29.33
N ALA A 71 -13.15 -7.42 -29.28
CA ALA A 71 -12.48 -6.61 -28.26
C ALA A 71 -13.01 -5.17 -28.22
N ALA A 72 -13.28 -4.57 -29.39
CA ALA A 72 -13.75 -3.19 -29.51
C ALA A 72 -15.19 -2.95 -28.99
N ALA A 73 -16.01 -4.00 -28.89
CA ALA A 73 -17.43 -3.91 -28.52
C ALA A 73 -17.73 -4.32 -27.07
N VAL A 74 -16.98 -5.28 -26.51
CA VAL A 74 -17.27 -5.87 -25.18
C VAL A 74 -16.47 -5.21 -24.06
N MET A 75 -15.31 -4.64 -24.36
CA MET A 75 -14.45 -4.02 -23.36
C MET A 75 -13.68 -2.90 -24.05
N ARG A 76 -14.09 -1.64 -23.91
CA ARG A 76 -13.20 -0.52 -24.23
C ARG A 76 -12.42 -0.16 -22.97
N PRO A 77 -11.15 -0.58 -22.81
CA PRO A 77 -10.28 0.04 -21.82
C PRO A 77 -10.10 1.54 -22.12
N SER A 78 -10.38 2.00 -23.35
CA SER A 78 -10.17 3.37 -23.79
C SER A 78 -10.99 4.43 -23.07
N THR A 79 -12.05 4.06 -22.33
CA THR A 79 -12.82 5.02 -21.53
C THR A 79 -12.21 5.24 -20.13
N TYR A 80 -11.29 4.36 -19.71
CA TYR A 80 -10.71 4.38 -18.38
C TYR A 80 -9.18 4.36 -18.36
N LYS A 81 -8.49 3.99 -19.44
CA LYS A 81 -7.03 3.85 -19.48
C LYS A 81 -6.37 5.06 -20.13
N LEU A 82 -5.45 5.71 -19.40
CA LEU A 82 -4.68 6.86 -19.90
C LEU A 82 -3.81 6.53 -21.13
N GLN A 83 -3.30 5.30 -21.20
CA GLN A 83 -2.46 4.81 -22.30
C GLN A 83 -3.06 3.54 -22.92
N PRO A 84 -4.08 3.66 -23.80
CA PRO A 84 -4.82 2.51 -24.33
C PRO A 84 -4.00 1.59 -25.22
N ARG A 85 -2.89 2.09 -25.80
CA ARG A 85 -2.04 1.37 -26.76
C ARG A 85 -0.82 0.69 -26.10
N ALA A 86 -0.56 0.95 -24.82
CA ALA A 86 0.55 0.36 -24.10
C ALA A 86 0.15 -1.02 -23.56
N HIS A 87 0.79 -2.06 -24.08
CA HIS A 87 0.42 -3.45 -23.85
C HIS A 87 1.65 -4.31 -23.48
N LEU A 88 1.76 -4.74 -22.22
CA LEU A 88 2.74 -5.72 -21.72
C LEU A 88 2.43 -7.18 -22.06
N SER A 89 3.37 -7.96 -22.58
CA SER A 89 3.14 -9.40 -22.85
C SER A 89 2.77 -10.19 -21.57
N PRO A 90 2.06 -11.33 -21.67
CA PRO A 90 1.76 -12.18 -20.50
C PRO A 90 3.01 -12.59 -19.71
N ALA A 91 4.13 -12.81 -20.41
CA ALA A 91 5.42 -13.10 -19.78
C ALA A 91 5.98 -11.91 -18.97
N ALA A 92 5.84 -10.68 -19.50
CA ALA A 92 6.25 -9.47 -18.78
C ALA A 92 5.38 -9.24 -17.53
N PHE A 93 4.08 -9.52 -17.64
CA PHE A 93 3.16 -9.47 -16.52
C PHE A 93 3.53 -10.47 -15.42
N LEU A 94 3.75 -11.74 -15.78
CA LEU A 94 4.12 -12.79 -14.83
C LEU A 94 5.48 -12.50 -14.17
N ARG A 95 6.44 -11.98 -14.94
CA ARG A 95 7.74 -11.52 -14.40
C ARG A 95 7.55 -10.44 -13.34
N CYS A 96 6.82 -9.36 -13.68
CA CYS A 96 6.53 -8.28 -12.73
C CYS A 96 5.89 -8.82 -11.45
N TYR A 97 4.90 -9.72 -11.59
CA TYR A 97 4.20 -10.34 -10.47
C TYR A 97 5.14 -11.10 -9.54
N LEU A 98 5.93 -12.02 -10.10
CA LEU A 98 6.81 -12.90 -9.33
C LEU A 98 7.97 -12.11 -8.69
N ASP A 99 8.59 -11.20 -9.45
CA ASP A 99 9.72 -10.41 -8.96
C ASP A 99 9.28 -9.48 -7.83
N THR A 100 8.16 -8.77 -7.98
CA THR A 100 7.61 -7.92 -6.92
C THR A 100 7.23 -8.75 -5.69
N GLY A 101 6.52 -9.87 -5.88
CA GLY A 101 6.15 -10.74 -4.77
C GLY A 101 7.37 -11.23 -3.98
N ARG A 102 8.45 -11.57 -4.67
CA ARG A 102 9.74 -11.92 -4.05
C ARG A 102 10.35 -10.74 -3.29
N VAL A 103 10.40 -9.55 -3.88
CA VAL A 103 10.94 -8.35 -3.23
C VAL A 103 10.13 -7.99 -1.98
N LEU A 104 8.80 -7.99 -2.05
CA LEU A 104 7.92 -7.70 -0.92
C LEU A 104 8.09 -8.74 0.19
N LEU A 105 8.08 -10.04 -0.14
CA LEU A 105 8.25 -11.10 0.85
C LEU A 105 9.61 -10.99 1.56
N LEU A 106 10.70 -10.84 0.81
CA LEU A 106 12.04 -10.79 1.39
C LEU A 106 12.30 -9.48 2.14
N THR A 107 11.90 -8.35 1.58
CA THR A 107 12.19 -7.03 2.15
C THR A 107 11.24 -6.71 3.30
N VAL A 108 9.93 -6.72 3.04
CA VAL A 108 8.92 -6.39 4.05
C VAL A 108 8.80 -7.50 5.09
N GLY A 109 8.91 -8.78 4.68
CA GLY A 109 8.92 -9.90 5.62
C GLY A 109 10.10 -9.82 6.61
N THR A 110 11.31 -9.57 6.11
CA THR A 110 12.47 -9.37 7.00
C THR A 110 12.27 -8.14 7.87
N LEU A 111 11.83 -7.01 7.30
CA LEU A 111 11.56 -5.79 8.05
C LEU A 111 10.55 -6.03 9.18
N SER A 112 9.44 -6.73 8.92
CA SER A 112 8.42 -7.03 9.92
C SER A 112 8.95 -7.88 11.08
N LEU A 113 9.85 -8.83 10.80
CA LEU A 113 10.46 -9.65 11.85
C LEU A 113 11.41 -8.84 12.73
N VAL A 114 12.25 -7.98 12.13
CA VAL A 114 13.29 -7.25 12.87
C VAL A 114 12.78 -5.98 13.55
N SER A 115 11.73 -5.35 13.03
CA SER A 115 11.25 -4.04 13.50
C SER A 115 10.23 -4.11 14.64
N TYR A 116 9.74 -5.30 15.01
CA TYR A 116 8.73 -5.45 16.06
C TYR A 116 9.10 -4.77 17.41
N PRO A 117 10.35 -4.82 17.91
CA PRO A 117 10.73 -4.08 19.11
C PRO A 117 10.50 -2.57 18.99
N ALA A 118 10.82 -1.97 17.84
CA ALA A 118 10.59 -0.56 17.58
C ALA A 118 9.09 -0.24 17.53
N VAL A 119 8.29 -1.10 16.88
CA VAL A 119 6.81 -0.98 16.85
C VAL A 119 6.21 -1.00 18.25
N LYS A 120 6.73 -1.87 19.12
CA LYS A 120 6.33 -1.92 20.53
C LYS A 120 6.75 -0.67 21.29
N MET A 121 7.95 -0.14 21.05
CA MET A 121 8.44 1.11 21.66
C MET A 121 7.64 2.34 21.24
N VAL A 122 7.20 2.39 19.97
CA VAL A 122 6.29 3.42 19.46
C VAL A 122 4.95 3.39 20.18
N GLY A 123 4.51 2.24 20.69
CA GLY A 123 3.26 2.11 21.42
C GLY A 123 2.09 1.65 20.55
N ILE A 124 2.35 1.01 19.41
CA ILE A 124 1.30 0.33 18.65
C ILE A 124 0.71 -0.78 19.53
N ARG A 125 -0.58 -0.65 19.84
CA ARG A 125 -1.28 -1.52 20.79
C ARG A 125 -2.06 -2.62 20.09
N THR A 126 -2.07 -3.82 20.67
CA THR A 126 -2.94 -4.96 20.27
C THR A 126 -4.09 -5.16 21.26
N GLY A 127 -4.15 -4.31 22.29
CA GLY A 127 -5.01 -4.44 23.45
C GLY A 127 -6.43 -3.89 23.28
N LEU A 128 -7.35 -4.35 24.12
CA LEU A 128 -8.67 -3.73 24.31
C LEU A 128 -8.57 -2.39 25.07
N PRO A 129 -9.52 -1.46 24.89
CA PRO A 129 -10.66 -1.50 23.97
C PRO A 129 -10.25 -1.33 22.50
N LEU A 130 -11.08 -1.79 21.56
CA LEU A 130 -10.86 -1.47 20.14
C LEU A 130 -10.97 0.05 19.88
N PRO A 131 -10.27 0.59 18.88
CA PRO A 131 -10.31 2.03 18.59
C PRO A 131 -11.72 2.44 18.15
N SER A 132 -12.15 3.63 18.57
CA SER A 132 -13.42 4.19 18.11
C SER A 132 -13.33 4.61 16.64
N ALA A 133 -14.47 4.72 15.94
CA ALA A 133 -14.48 5.19 14.55
C ALA A 133 -13.87 6.61 14.41
N GLY A 134 -14.08 7.48 15.40
CA GLY A 134 -13.47 8.83 15.42
C GLY A 134 -11.95 8.78 15.62
N GLU A 135 -11.45 7.89 16.49
CA GLU A 135 -10.01 7.66 16.67
C GLU A 135 -9.37 7.16 15.37
N VAL A 136 -9.98 6.16 14.73
CA VAL A 136 -9.51 5.63 13.44
C VAL A 136 -9.50 6.73 12.37
N ALA A 137 -10.58 7.50 12.23
CA ALA A 137 -10.68 8.55 11.23
C ALA A 137 -9.62 9.66 11.42
N ALA A 138 -9.41 10.10 12.67
CA ALA A 138 -8.39 11.09 12.99
C ALA A 138 -6.98 10.57 12.71
N GLN A 139 -6.69 9.31 13.08
CA GLN A 139 -5.42 8.65 12.77
C GLN A 139 -5.19 8.54 11.26
N MET A 140 -6.19 8.09 10.49
CA MET A 140 -6.09 8.03 9.02
C MET A 140 -5.80 9.40 8.41
N LEU A 141 -6.47 10.46 8.87
CA LEU A 141 -6.22 11.81 8.36
C LEU A 141 -4.78 12.24 8.60
N VAL A 142 -4.24 12.02 9.80
CA VAL A 142 -2.83 12.35 10.10
C VAL A 142 -1.90 11.52 9.23
N TYR A 143 -2.16 10.22 9.07
CA TYR A 143 -1.29 9.34 8.30
C TYR A 143 -1.26 9.71 6.83
N LEU A 144 -2.42 10.05 6.25
CA LEU A 144 -2.52 10.56 4.88
C LEU A 144 -1.70 11.84 4.70
N LEU A 145 -1.85 12.84 5.58
CA LEU A 145 -1.12 14.11 5.45
C LEU A 145 0.39 13.94 5.59
N VAL A 146 0.83 13.11 6.54
CA VAL A 146 2.26 12.85 6.77
C VAL A 146 2.86 12.05 5.61
N GLU A 147 2.17 11.02 5.15
CA GLU A 147 2.65 10.18 4.06
C GLU A 147 2.67 10.92 2.72
N ASP A 148 1.66 11.74 2.43
CA ASP A 148 1.61 12.57 1.22
C ASP A 148 2.78 13.57 1.20
N TYR A 149 2.98 14.31 2.30
CA TYR A 149 4.04 15.32 2.38
C TYR A 149 5.45 14.69 2.31
N LEU A 150 5.73 13.70 3.16
CA LEU A 150 7.06 13.07 3.19
C LEU A 150 7.31 12.20 1.95
N GLY A 151 6.27 11.50 1.48
CA GLY A 151 6.30 10.69 0.28
C GLY A 151 6.67 11.53 -0.93
N TYR A 152 6.05 12.72 -1.10
CA TYR A 152 6.40 13.65 -2.17
C TYR A 152 7.89 14.00 -2.17
N TRP A 153 8.43 14.46 -1.04
CA TRP A 153 9.83 14.90 -0.98
C TRP A 153 10.82 13.76 -1.16
N ILE A 154 10.57 12.60 -0.53
CA ILE A 154 11.45 11.44 -0.68
C ILE A 154 11.39 10.89 -2.10
N HIS A 155 10.21 10.82 -2.71
CA HIS A 155 10.06 10.41 -4.10
C HIS A 155 10.78 11.37 -5.06
N ARG A 156 10.65 12.69 -4.83
CA ARG A 156 11.41 13.71 -5.58
C ARG A 156 12.92 13.54 -5.43
N LEU A 157 13.41 13.18 -4.24
CA LEU A 157 14.83 12.88 -4.02
C LEU A 157 15.28 11.62 -4.79
N LEU A 158 14.44 10.59 -4.86
CA LEU A 158 14.71 9.39 -5.66
C LEU A 158 14.75 9.68 -7.17
N HIS A 159 14.13 10.78 -7.62
CA HIS A 159 14.22 11.25 -9.00
C HIS A 159 15.46 12.11 -9.31
N THR A 160 16.33 12.39 -8.34
CA THR A 160 17.66 12.95 -8.63
C THR A 160 18.48 11.96 -9.45
N ARG A 161 19.48 12.44 -10.22
CA ARG A 161 20.31 11.58 -11.08
C ARG A 161 20.84 10.34 -10.35
N TRP A 162 21.43 10.53 -9.16
CA TRP A 162 21.97 9.42 -8.38
C TRP A 162 20.88 8.48 -7.86
N GLY A 163 19.79 9.02 -7.30
CA GLY A 163 18.68 8.21 -6.79
C GLY A 163 18.02 7.39 -7.90
N TYR A 164 17.86 7.99 -9.07
CA TYR A 164 17.22 7.35 -10.20
C TYR A 164 18.08 6.21 -10.73
N ASP A 165 19.32 6.49 -11.09
CA ASP A 165 20.20 5.52 -11.75
C ASP A 165 20.44 4.26 -10.90
N ASN A 166 20.50 4.42 -9.56
CA ASN A 166 20.86 3.36 -8.62
C ASN A 166 19.67 2.68 -7.94
N ILE A 167 18.54 3.37 -7.78
CA ILE A 167 17.41 2.88 -6.97
C ILE A 167 16.12 2.93 -7.81
N HIS A 168 15.70 4.12 -8.23
CA HIS A 168 14.35 4.33 -8.77
C HIS A 168 14.14 3.84 -10.20
N ARG A 169 15.21 3.60 -10.95
CA ARG A 169 15.14 3.13 -12.34
C ARG A 169 14.40 1.81 -12.49
N VAL A 170 14.47 0.91 -11.49
CA VAL A 170 13.75 -0.38 -11.50
C VAL A 170 12.24 -0.13 -11.50
N HIS A 171 11.77 0.81 -10.67
CA HIS A 171 10.36 1.16 -10.59
C HIS A 171 9.80 1.67 -11.93
N HIS A 172 10.63 2.38 -12.69
CA HIS A 172 10.27 2.90 -14.03
C HIS A 172 10.54 1.93 -15.19
N GLU A 173 10.91 0.66 -14.94
CA GLU A 173 11.11 -0.33 -16.01
C GLU A 173 9.82 -0.58 -16.80
N PHE A 174 8.69 -0.66 -16.09
CA PHE A 174 7.38 -0.85 -16.71
C PHE A 174 6.67 0.48 -16.91
N THR A 175 6.76 1.03 -18.12
CA THR A 175 6.12 2.32 -18.47
C THR A 175 4.64 2.21 -18.81
N ALA A 176 4.16 1.01 -19.15
CA ALA A 176 2.74 0.77 -19.39
C ALA A 176 1.98 0.74 -18.05
N PRO A 177 0.82 1.40 -17.90
CA PRO A 177 0.07 1.39 -16.65
C PRO A 177 -0.67 0.05 -16.45
N PHE A 178 -0.41 -0.58 -15.30
CA PHE A 178 -1.09 -1.75 -14.76
C PHE A 178 -0.78 -1.86 -13.25
N GLY A 179 -1.77 -2.28 -12.45
CA GLY A 179 -1.65 -2.21 -10.99
C GLY A 179 -0.54 -3.06 -10.36
N TYR A 180 -0.09 -4.14 -11.01
CA TYR A 180 0.99 -4.98 -10.48
C TYR A 180 2.37 -4.33 -10.52
N ALA A 181 2.57 -3.28 -11.32
CA ALA A 181 3.80 -2.48 -11.27
C ALA A 181 3.84 -1.52 -10.08
N ALA A 182 2.72 -1.28 -9.38
CA ALA A 182 2.69 -0.32 -8.27
C ALA A 182 3.79 -0.55 -7.22
N PRO A 183 4.06 -1.80 -6.78
CA PRO A 183 5.14 -2.07 -5.84
C PRO A 183 6.37 -2.67 -6.52
N TYR A 184 6.41 -2.75 -7.86
CA TYR A 184 7.59 -3.22 -8.57
C TYR A 184 8.68 -2.18 -8.41
N ALA A 185 9.69 -2.50 -7.60
CA ALA A 185 10.74 -1.55 -7.25
C ALA A 185 11.99 -2.27 -6.75
N HIS A 186 13.09 -1.53 -6.66
CA HIS A 186 14.29 -1.99 -5.97
C HIS A 186 14.02 -2.17 -4.47
N TRP A 187 14.62 -3.16 -3.81
CA TRP A 187 14.39 -3.42 -2.37
C TRP A 187 14.68 -2.18 -1.49
N ALA A 188 15.70 -1.39 -1.86
CA ALA A 188 16.03 -0.17 -1.13
C ALA A 188 14.94 0.89 -1.27
N GLU A 189 14.29 0.98 -2.42
CA GLU A 189 13.16 1.88 -2.64
C GLU A 189 11.98 1.50 -1.75
N VAL A 190 11.67 0.20 -1.65
CA VAL A 190 10.62 -0.31 -0.76
C VAL A 190 10.86 0.12 0.70
N LEU A 191 12.11 0.09 1.17
CA LEU A 191 12.47 0.55 2.51
C LEU A 191 12.38 2.09 2.64
N ILE A 192 12.91 2.83 1.67
CA ILE A 192 12.96 4.29 1.68
C ILE A 192 11.54 4.88 1.62
N LEU A 193 10.70 4.41 0.71
CA LEU A 193 9.30 4.83 0.59
C LEU A 193 8.41 4.23 1.69
N GLY A 194 8.88 3.20 2.39
CA GLY A 194 8.24 2.71 3.62
C GLY A 194 8.34 3.71 4.77
N VAL A 195 9.37 4.57 4.82
CA VAL A 195 9.57 5.54 5.92
C VAL A 195 8.37 6.50 6.08
N PRO A 196 7.88 7.19 5.03
CA PRO A 196 6.66 7.98 5.09
C PRO A 196 5.46 7.21 5.68
N ALA A 197 5.23 5.98 5.20
CA ALA A 197 4.08 5.17 5.58
C ALA A 197 4.08 4.77 7.07
N PHE A 198 5.26 4.63 7.69
CA PHE A 198 5.39 4.35 9.12
C PHE A 198 5.54 5.61 9.99
N THR A 199 5.82 6.78 9.41
CA THR A 199 6.06 8.01 10.18
C THR A 199 4.78 8.52 10.86
N GLY A 200 3.63 8.48 10.18
CA GLY A 200 2.34 8.81 10.78
C GLY A 200 2.04 7.96 12.03
N PRO A 201 2.02 6.62 11.91
CA PRO A 201 1.87 5.72 13.07
C PRO A 201 2.92 5.89 14.16
N ALA A 202 4.13 6.35 13.83
CA ALA A 202 5.15 6.65 14.83
C ALA A 202 4.86 7.94 15.63
N ILE A 203 4.29 8.96 14.99
CA ILE A 203 3.92 10.23 15.64
C ILE A 203 2.63 10.07 16.45
N VAL A 204 1.63 9.38 15.88
CA VAL A 204 0.34 9.11 16.52
C VAL A 204 0.11 7.59 16.54
N PRO A 205 0.58 6.88 17.57
CA PRO A 205 0.42 5.43 17.69
C PRO A 205 -1.05 5.00 17.68
N CYS A 206 -1.34 3.88 17.05
CA CYS A 206 -2.70 3.34 16.91
C CYS A 206 -2.83 1.90 17.40
N HIS A 207 -4.05 1.37 17.29
CA HIS A 207 -4.31 -0.06 17.44
C HIS A 207 -3.85 -0.83 16.20
N MET A 208 -3.42 -2.09 16.38
CA MET A 208 -2.94 -2.96 15.30
C MET A 208 -3.95 -3.09 14.13
N THR A 209 -5.25 -3.13 14.44
CA THR A 209 -6.30 -3.16 13.40
C THR A 209 -6.34 -1.88 12.57
N THR A 210 -6.07 -0.72 13.19
CA THR A 210 -5.96 0.55 12.47
C THR A 210 -4.71 0.59 11.60
N LEU A 211 -3.60 0.04 12.09
CA LEU A 211 -2.37 -0.10 11.31
C LEU A 211 -2.60 -0.98 10.07
N TRP A 212 -3.30 -2.10 10.22
CA TRP A 212 -3.68 -2.96 9.09
C TRP A 212 -4.58 -2.22 8.09
N LEU A 213 -5.59 -1.51 8.57
CA LEU A 213 -6.46 -0.69 7.71
C LEU A 213 -5.66 0.37 6.95
N TRP A 214 -4.72 1.05 7.61
CA TRP A 214 -3.85 2.03 6.98
C TRP A 214 -3.07 1.45 5.81
N PHE A 215 -2.39 0.32 6.02
CA PHE A 215 -1.63 -0.33 4.95
C PHE A 215 -2.52 -0.90 3.83
N VAL A 216 -3.74 -1.35 4.15
CA VAL A 216 -4.72 -1.74 3.13
C VAL A 216 -5.05 -0.55 2.23
N LEU A 217 -5.42 0.59 2.82
CA LEU A 217 -5.82 1.79 2.07
C LEU A 217 -4.67 2.32 1.23
N ARG A 218 -3.45 2.40 1.78
CA ARG A 218 -2.28 2.84 1.02
C ARG A 218 -1.93 1.91 -0.14
N HIS A 219 -2.03 0.60 0.06
CA HIS A 219 -1.76 -0.33 -1.03
C HIS A 219 -2.79 -0.21 -2.16
N LEU A 220 -4.07 -0.05 -1.81
CA LEU A 220 -5.14 0.14 -2.79
C LEU A 220 -4.98 1.44 -3.58
N GLU A 221 -4.65 2.55 -2.91
CA GLU A 221 -4.39 3.82 -3.59
C GLU A 221 -3.15 3.75 -4.49
N ALA A 222 -2.05 3.11 -4.06
CA ALA A 222 -0.89 2.90 -4.92
C ALA A 222 -1.25 2.09 -6.17
N ILE A 223 -2.04 1.01 -6.02
CA ILE A 223 -2.54 0.21 -7.15
C ILE A 223 -3.42 1.05 -8.08
N ASP A 224 -4.32 1.88 -7.53
CA ASP A 224 -5.22 2.71 -8.34
C ASP A 224 -4.44 3.68 -9.22
N ILE A 225 -3.45 4.38 -8.65
CA ILE A 225 -2.59 5.33 -9.37
C ILE A 225 -1.85 4.65 -10.53
N HIS A 226 -1.34 3.42 -10.34
CA HIS A 226 -0.59 2.70 -11.37
C HIS A 226 -1.47 1.92 -12.35
N SER A 227 -2.74 1.67 -12.01
CA SER A 227 -3.67 0.93 -12.88
C SER A 227 -4.05 1.74 -14.13
N GLY A 228 -3.74 3.04 -14.16
CA GLY A 228 -4.01 3.93 -15.28
C GLY A 228 -5.49 4.26 -15.45
N SER A 229 -6.30 3.99 -14.42
CA SER A 229 -7.72 4.31 -14.34
C SER A 229 -7.94 5.84 -14.30
N THR A 230 -8.91 6.35 -15.06
CA THR A 230 -9.24 7.79 -15.12
C THR A 230 -9.78 8.37 -13.81
N PHE A 231 -10.06 7.55 -12.80
CA PHE A 231 -10.70 7.96 -11.54
C PHE A 231 -9.82 8.91 -10.69
N HIS A 232 -8.48 8.84 -10.78
CA HIS A 232 -7.56 9.68 -9.98
C HIS A 232 -6.53 10.51 -10.77
N SER A 233 -6.36 10.25 -12.07
CA SER A 233 -5.30 10.89 -12.88
C SER A 233 -5.45 12.41 -13.06
N THR A 234 -6.61 12.98 -12.74
CA THR A 234 -6.82 14.43 -12.79
C THR A 234 -5.91 15.18 -11.80
N ARG A 235 -5.37 14.52 -10.76
CA ARG A 235 -4.37 15.13 -9.85
C ARG A 235 -2.93 15.12 -10.40
N GLN A 236 -2.48 14.07 -11.08
CA GLN A 236 -1.10 14.00 -11.63
C GLN A 236 -0.92 14.76 -12.96
N SER A 237 -1.99 14.92 -13.74
CA SER A 237 -1.93 15.73 -14.99
C SER A 237 -1.56 17.20 -14.72
N LEU A 238 -1.93 17.72 -13.56
CA LEU A 238 -1.60 19.09 -13.15
C LEU A 238 -0.14 19.25 -12.71
N SER A 239 0.55 18.20 -12.26
CA SER A 239 1.98 18.26 -11.92
C SER A 239 2.88 18.04 -13.13
N HIS A 240 2.48 17.19 -14.08
CA HIS A 240 3.26 16.93 -15.30
C HIS A 240 3.06 17.96 -16.44
N SER A 241 1.98 18.75 -16.44
CA SER A 241 1.77 19.79 -17.46
C SER A 241 2.59 21.07 -17.23
N MET A 242 3.33 21.17 -16.12
CA MET A 242 4.19 22.32 -15.79
C MET A 242 5.66 22.12 -16.20
N GLU A 243 6.07 20.95 -16.67
CA GLU A 243 7.46 20.68 -17.06
C GLU A 243 7.53 20.14 -18.49
N GLY A 244 7.45 21.04 -19.47
CA GLY A 244 7.88 20.77 -20.83
C GLY A 244 9.41 20.65 -20.91
N PRO A 245 9.96 19.79 -21.78
CA PRO A 245 11.40 19.58 -21.88
C PRO A 245 12.01 20.73 -22.68
N ASN A 246 12.36 21.82 -22.00
CA ASN A 246 13.44 22.77 -22.34
C ASN A 246 13.16 24.10 -21.63
N THR A 247 13.47 24.18 -20.35
CA THR A 247 13.95 25.42 -19.72
C THR A 247 14.38 25.09 -18.30
N MET A 248 15.69 25.24 -18.03
CA MET A 248 16.13 25.49 -16.65
C MET A 248 15.47 26.80 -16.21
N THR A 249 14.41 26.71 -15.42
CA THR A 249 13.91 27.86 -14.67
C THR A 249 13.59 27.41 -13.26
N THR A 250 14.36 27.94 -12.32
CA THR A 250 14.06 28.02 -10.90
C THR A 250 12.58 28.32 -10.67
N ILE A 251 11.83 27.44 -9.99
CA ILE A 251 10.51 27.81 -9.49
C ILE A 251 10.29 27.28 -8.06
N THR A 252 10.08 28.26 -7.20
CA THR A 252 9.48 28.26 -5.87
C THR A 252 8.02 27.81 -5.91
N VAL A 253 7.58 27.23 -4.79
CA VAL A 253 6.22 26.75 -4.40
C VAL A 253 6.01 25.27 -4.67
#